data_AF-A0A2K4ZA16-F1
#
_entry.id   AF-A0A2K4ZA16-F1
#
_cell.length_a   1.000
_cell.length_b   1.000
_cell.length_c   1.000
_cell.angle_alpha   90.00
_cell.angle_beta   90.00
_cell.angle_gamma   90.00
#
_symmetry.space_group_name_H-M   'P 1'
#
loop_
_entity.id
_entity.type
_entity.pdbx_description
1 polymer ?
#
loop_
_entity_poly.entity_id
_entity_poly.type
_entity_poly.pdbx_seq_one_letter_code
_entity_poly.pdbx_strand_id
1 'polypeptide(L)'
;MKAVLEEKIMEIVKFAQNNDNCVSYNVAMDILKDKKDISEQDILTAIEELGKRKITIMPEEDEGYPAEETNPETFIPAEVNIGQRTVNVYNLMERLENEEIDLNPDFQRNGNLWSSEQQSRLIESLMLKIPIPAFYFNAANEAEWIVIDGLQRLTAFKNFLVGADRNNRREKQQFTGLQYLKDFNGLNFDELPRQYIRRIKETSVIAYTVEKGTPDIRVALYWKTRKSGRLFIRARSQN
;
A
#
# COMPACT_ATOMS: atom_id res chain seq x y z
N MET A 1 35.15 -9.65 -5.33
CA MET A 1 33.71 -9.68 -5.04
C MET A 1 33.42 -9.96 -3.57
N LYS A 2 33.88 -11.09 -2.98
CA LYS A 2 33.62 -11.41 -1.56
C LYS A 2 33.92 -10.29 -0.54
N ALA A 3 35.11 -9.66 -0.61
CA ALA A 3 35.47 -8.58 0.32
C ALA A 3 34.56 -7.33 0.21
N VAL A 4 34.05 -7.05 -0.99
CA VAL A 4 33.13 -5.92 -1.23
C VAL A 4 31.73 -6.24 -0.69
N LEU A 5 31.29 -7.50 -0.83
CA LEU A 5 30.02 -7.96 -0.27
C LEU A 5 30.04 -7.94 1.27
N GLU A 6 31.14 -8.37 1.89
CA GLU A 6 31.33 -8.31 3.34
C GLU A 6 31.32 -6.87 3.88
N GLU A 7 31.95 -5.93 3.18
CA GLU A 7 31.92 -4.50 3.51
C GLU A 7 30.48 -3.97 3.53
N LYS A 8 29.68 -4.30 2.51
CA LYS A 8 28.27 -3.89 2.42
C LYS A 8 27.39 -4.56 3.48
N ILE A 9 27.62 -5.83 3.79
CA ILE A 9 26.93 -6.51 4.90
C ILE A 9 27.23 -5.80 6.23
N MET A 10 28.49 -5.40 6.46
CA MET A 10 28.87 -4.66 7.67
C MET A 10 28.23 -3.27 7.76
N GLU A 11 28.06 -2.59 6.62
CA GLU A 11 27.33 -1.32 6.53
C GLU A 11 25.86 -1.50 6.95
N ILE A 12 25.20 -2.55 6.46
CA ILE A 12 23.83 -2.91 6.85
C ILE A 12 23.75 -3.29 8.33
N VAL A 13 24.72 -4.05 8.86
CA VAL A 13 24.78 -4.43 10.28
C VAL A 13 24.86 -3.21 11.18
N LYS A 14 25.74 -2.26 10.85
CA LYS A 14 25.90 -1.02 11.61
C LYS A 14 24.63 -0.18 11.60
N PHE A 15 23.94 -0.14 10.46
CA PHE A 15 22.64 0.53 10.33
C PHE A 15 21.56 -0.17 11.17
N ALA A 16 21.50 -1.51 11.14
CA ALA A 16 20.54 -2.32 11.88
C ALA A 16 20.69 -2.18 13.41
N GLN A 17 21.93 -2.14 13.91
CA GLN A 17 22.21 -2.01 15.35
C GLN A 17 21.66 -0.73 15.97
N ASN A 18 21.52 0.33 15.16
CA ASN A 18 20.91 1.59 15.58
C ASN A 18 19.38 1.59 15.51
N ASN A 19 18.76 0.53 14.96
CA ASN A 19 17.34 0.41 14.67
C ASN A 19 16.78 -0.97 15.11
N ASP A 20 16.99 -1.35 16.37
CA ASP A 20 16.47 -2.60 16.95
C ASP A 20 16.79 -3.88 16.14
N ASN A 21 17.96 -3.92 15.49
CA ASN A 21 18.39 -4.98 14.59
C ASN A 21 17.45 -5.23 13.39
N CYS A 22 16.68 -4.22 12.99
CA CYS A 22 15.77 -4.26 11.86
C CYS A 22 16.26 -3.34 10.73
N VAL A 23 16.13 -3.81 9.48
CA VAL A 23 16.40 -3.00 8.28
C VAL A 23 15.32 -3.25 7.25
N SER A 24 14.79 -2.21 6.61
CA SER A 24 13.83 -2.41 5.53
C SER A 24 14.50 -3.01 4.30
N TYR A 25 13.77 -3.84 3.55
CA TYR A 25 14.26 -4.44 2.31
C TYR A 25 14.84 -3.39 1.34
N ASN A 26 14.22 -2.21 1.23
CA ASN A 26 14.69 -1.14 0.35
C ASN A 26 16.03 -0.56 0.76
N VAL A 27 16.24 -0.30 2.05
CA VAL A 27 17.53 0.20 2.55
C VAL A 27 18.62 -0.87 2.42
N ALA A 28 18.30 -2.13 2.70
CA ALA A 28 19.23 -3.24 2.50
C ALA A 28 19.62 -3.40 1.02
N MET A 29 18.66 -3.31 0.10
CA MET A 29 18.91 -3.41 -1.34
C MET A 29 19.67 -2.19 -1.89
N ASP A 30 19.41 -0.98 -1.38
CA ASP A 30 20.11 0.24 -1.78
C ASP A 30 21.59 0.16 -1.37
N ILE A 31 21.89 -0.23 -0.13
CA ILE A 31 23.26 -0.41 0.36
C ILE A 31 24.00 -1.50 -0.44
N LEU A 32 23.33 -2.61 -0.76
CA LEU A 32 23.90 -3.68 -1.58
C LEU A 32 24.15 -3.21 -3.02
N LYS A 33 23.23 -2.46 -3.64
CA LYS A 33 23.31 -2.10 -5.06
C LYS A 33 24.06 -0.80 -5.35
N ASP A 34 24.54 -0.09 -4.33
CA ASP A 34 25.22 1.20 -4.49
C ASP A 34 26.46 1.09 -5.41
N LYS A 35 26.29 1.56 -6.65
CA LYS A 35 27.29 1.78 -7.71
C LYS A 35 28.03 0.56 -8.27
N LYS A 36 27.51 -0.67 -8.13
CA LYS A 36 28.05 -1.88 -8.80
C LYS A 36 26.95 -2.87 -9.21
N ASP A 37 27.19 -3.61 -10.30
CA ASP A 37 26.41 -4.80 -10.66
C ASP A 37 26.71 -5.92 -9.67
N ILE A 38 25.87 -6.05 -8.64
CA ILE A 38 25.84 -7.19 -7.73
C ILE A 38 24.84 -8.22 -8.27
N SER A 39 25.26 -9.48 -8.36
CA SER A 39 24.41 -10.56 -8.89
C SER A 39 23.28 -10.95 -7.93
N GLU A 40 22.22 -11.58 -8.44
CA GLU A 40 21.14 -12.10 -7.60
C GLU A 40 21.63 -13.12 -6.55
N GLN A 41 22.69 -13.86 -6.88
CA GLN A 41 23.27 -14.88 -6.00
C GLN A 41 24.05 -14.26 -4.83
N ASP A 42 24.71 -13.11 -5.06
CA ASP A 42 25.37 -12.35 -4.01
C ASP A 42 24.36 -11.71 -3.04
N ILE A 43 23.20 -11.27 -3.56
CA ILE A 43 22.10 -10.73 -2.74
C ILE A 43 21.54 -11.80 -1.80
N LEU A 44 21.27 -13.00 -2.34
CA LEU A 44 20.82 -14.15 -1.53
C LEU A 44 21.83 -14.49 -0.42
N THR A 45 23.11 -14.51 -0.75
CA THR A 45 24.20 -14.76 0.21
C THR A 45 24.24 -13.69 1.31
N ALA A 46 24.07 -12.41 0.95
CA ALA A 46 24.05 -11.33 1.93
C ALA A 46 22.85 -11.41 2.88
N ILE A 47 21.66 -11.75 2.36
CA ILE A 47 20.45 -11.92 3.18
C ILE A 47 20.63 -13.08 4.17
N GLU A 48 21.21 -14.20 3.73
CA GLU A 48 21.48 -15.35 4.60
C GLU A 48 22.47 -14.99 5.73
N GLU A 49 23.55 -14.29 5.41
CA GLU A 49 24.54 -13.83 6.38
C GLU A 49 23.98 -12.81 7.38
N LEU A 50 23.09 -11.90 6.94
CA LEU A 50 22.37 -10.99 7.82
C LEU A 50 21.45 -11.75 8.80
N GLY A 51 20.77 -12.80 8.31
CA GLY A 51 19.96 -13.69 9.14
C GLY A 51 20.78 -14.42 10.21
N LYS A 52 21.96 -14.94 9.86
CA LYS A 52 22.90 -15.55 10.83
C LYS A 52 23.34 -14.58 11.92
N ARG A 53 23.39 -13.28 11.61
CA ARG A 53 23.76 -12.20 12.53
C ARG A 53 22.59 -11.61 13.31
N LYS A 54 21.41 -12.27 13.29
CA LYS A 54 20.17 -11.82 13.96
C LYS A 54 19.66 -10.46 13.46
N ILE A 55 19.97 -10.08 12.23
CA ILE A 55 19.40 -8.88 11.60
C ILE A 55 18.14 -9.29 10.87
N THR A 56 17.02 -8.67 11.24
CA THR A 56 15.75 -8.89 10.59
C THR A 56 15.63 -7.93 9.42
N ILE A 57 15.68 -8.46 8.19
CA ILE A 57 15.28 -7.69 7.03
C ILE A 57 13.76 -7.70 7.01
N MET A 58 13.16 -6.56 7.30
CA MET A 58 11.72 -6.41 7.18
C MET A 58 11.38 -6.55 5.68
N PRO A 59 10.50 -7.50 5.31
CA PRO A 59 10.06 -7.62 3.94
C PRO A 59 9.51 -6.27 3.45
N GLU A 60 9.58 -6.02 2.15
CA GLU A 60 8.73 -4.98 1.57
C GLU A 60 7.30 -5.24 2.04
N GLU A 61 6.58 -4.17 2.40
CA GLU A 61 5.14 -4.20 2.58
C GLU A 61 4.52 -4.56 1.23
N ASP A 62 4.54 -5.84 0.88
CA ASP A 62 3.77 -6.38 -0.22
C ASP A 62 2.32 -6.31 0.30
N GLU A 63 1.47 -5.48 -0.31
CA GLU A 63 -0.01 -5.56 -0.20
C GLU A 63 -0.51 -6.90 -0.79
N GLY A 64 0.25 -7.98 -0.64
CA GLY A 64 0.03 -9.28 -1.23
C GLY A 64 -1.05 -10.01 -0.47
N TYR A 65 -2.27 -9.95 -0.98
CA TYR A 65 -3.36 -10.82 -0.57
C TYR A 65 -2.95 -12.29 -0.76
N PRO A 66 -3.14 -13.18 0.24
CA PRO A 66 -3.09 -14.60 -0.02
C PRO A 66 -4.25 -14.95 -0.96
N ALA A 67 -3.95 -15.23 -2.23
CA ALA A 67 -4.95 -15.76 -3.14
C ALA A 67 -5.42 -17.12 -2.60
N GLU A 68 -6.69 -17.25 -2.24
CA GLU A 68 -7.32 -18.57 -2.24
C GLU A 68 -7.21 -19.10 -3.67
N GLU A 69 -6.80 -20.35 -3.85
CA GLU A 69 -6.75 -20.98 -5.16
C GLU A 69 -8.17 -21.04 -5.75
N THR A 70 -8.56 -20.03 -6.53
CA THR A 70 -9.75 -20.13 -7.37
C THR A 70 -9.52 -21.25 -8.37
N ASN A 71 -10.40 -22.25 -8.36
CA ASN A 71 -10.35 -23.37 -9.30
C ASN A 71 -10.35 -22.81 -10.74
N PRO A 72 -9.26 -22.99 -11.52
CA PRO A 72 -9.12 -22.46 -12.88
C PRO A 72 -10.26 -22.86 -13.81
N GLU A 73 -10.97 -23.95 -13.50
CA GLU A 73 -12.09 -24.46 -14.31
C GLU A 73 -13.36 -23.60 -14.25
N THR A 74 -13.46 -22.66 -13.31
CA THR A 74 -14.64 -21.78 -13.16
C THR A 74 -14.38 -20.33 -13.56
N PHE A 75 -13.15 -19.98 -13.95
CA PHE A 75 -12.80 -18.62 -14.36
C PHE A 75 -12.94 -18.46 -15.88
N ILE A 76 -13.94 -17.70 -16.32
CA ILE A 76 -14.14 -17.36 -17.73
C ILE A 76 -13.73 -15.89 -17.94
N PRO A 77 -12.58 -15.61 -18.58
CA PRO A 77 -12.08 -14.24 -18.74
C PRO A 77 -13.05 -13.31 -19.50
N ALA A 78 -13.86 -13.88 -20.40
CA ALA A 78 -14.84 -13.14 -21.19
C ALA A 78 -15.98 -12.55 -20.34
N GLU A 79 -16.18 -13.05 -19.12
CA GLU A 79 -17.22 -12.59 -18.21
C GLU A 79 -16.72 -11.48 -17.27
N VAL A 80 -15.42 -11.18 -17.26
CA VAL A 80 -14.84 -10.12 -16.42
C VAL A 80 -15.02 -8.76 -17.07
N ASN A 81 -15.80 -7.89 -16.43
CA ASN A 81 -15.99 -6.51 -16.87
C ASN A 81 -15.29 -5.54 -15.90
N ILE A 82 -14.25 -4.86 -16.39
CA ILE A 82 -13.52 -3.84 -15.61
C ILE A 82 -13.80 -2.46 -16.19
N GLY A 83 -14.46 -1.62 -15.41
CA GLY A 83 -14.62 -0.20 -15.66
C GLY A 83 -13.41 0.60 -15.19
N GLN A 84 -13.17 1.74 -15.84
CA GLN A 84 -12.25 2.77 -15.34
C GLN A 84 -13.07 4.03 -15.02
N ARG A 85 -12.91 4.51 -13.78
CA ARG A 85 -13.59 5.70 -13.27
C ARG A 85 -12.56 6.70 -12.75
N THR A 86 -12.75 7.98 -13.04
CA THR A 86 -12.02 9.05 -12.36
C THR A 86 -12.87 9.54 -11.21
N VAL A 87 -12.39 9.35 -9.99
CA VAL A 87 -13.06 9.80 -8.77
C VAL A 87 -12.18 10.82 -8.07
N ASN A 88 -12.75 11.80 -7.40
CA ASN A 88 -11.97 12.67 -6.53
C ASN A 88 -11.91 12.09 -5.11
N VAL A 89 -10.94 12.55 -4.32
CA VAL A 89 -10.80 12.12 -2.92
C VAL A 89 -12.05 12.46 -2.12
N TYR A 90 -12.72 13.58 -2.42
CA TYR A 90 -13.98 13.93 -1.75
C TYR A 90 -15.06 12.84 -1.90
N ASN A 91 -15.27 12.29 -3.10
CA ASN A 91 -16.23 11.21 -3.31
C ASN A 91 -15.84 9.94 -2.53
N LEU A 92 -14.54 9.63 -2.47
CA LEU A 92 -14.07 8.51 -1.64
C LEU A 92 -14.29 8.78 -0.16
N MET A 93 -14.11 10.01 0.31
CA MET A 93 -14.41 10.41 1.68
C MET A 93 -15.89 10.20 2.00
N GLU A 94 -16.81 10.67 1.14
CA GLU A 94 -18.26 10.50 1.33
C GLU A 94 -18.66 9.02 1.38
N ARG A 95 -18.09 8.19 0.50
CA ARG A 95 -18.35 6.74 0.52
C ARG A 95 -17.81 6.08 1.80
N LEU A 96 -16.61 6.43 2.23
CA LEU A 96 -16.03 5.95 3.49
C LEU A 96 -16.84 6.41 4.71
N GLU A 97 -17.36 7.64 4.65
CA GLU A 97 -18.19 8.25 5.69
C GLU A 97 -19.53 7.53 5.84
N ASN A 98 -20.12 7.04 4.75
CA ASN A 98 -21.40 6.32 4.76
C ASN A 98 -21.25 4.79 4.81
N GLU A 99 -20.04 4.28 5.07
CA GLU A 99 -19.74 2.84 5.10
C GLU A 99 -20.04 2.11 3.77
N GLU A 100 -19.99 2.83 2.65
CA GLU A 100 -20.23 2.30 1.29
C GLU A 100 -18.96 1.68 0.68
N ILE A 101 -17.87 1.61 1.44
CA ILE A 101 -16.64 0.91 1.07
C ILE A 101 -16.26 -0.05 2.20
N ASP A 102 -16.26 -1.34 1.89
CA ASP A 102 -15.78 -2.37 2.80
C ASP A 102 -14.24 -2.39 2.80
N LEU A 103 -13.66 -2.12 3.97
CA LEU A 103 -12.21 -2.12 4.24
C LEU A 103 -11.75 -3.36 5.02
N ASN A 104 -12.64 -4.29 5.37
CA ASN A 104 -12.32 -5.52 6.10
C ASN A 104 -12.86 -6.76 5.35
N PRO A 105 -12.49 -6.99 4.09
CA PRO A 105 -12.97 -8.16 3.38
C PRO A 105 -12.48 -9.44 4.08
N ASP A 106 -13.33 -10.47 4.13
CA ASP A 106 -13.10 -11.75 4.83
C ASP A 106 -11.76 -12.45 4.49
N PHE A 107 -11.13 -12.08 3.37
CA PHE A 107 -9.83 -12.58 2.90
C PHE A 107 -8.63 -12.00 3.66
N GLN A 108 -8.84 -11.00 4.51
CA GLN A 108 -7.77 -10.27 5.18
C GLN A 108 -7.42 -10.89 6.54
N ARG A 109 -6.50 -11.86 6.54
CA ARG A 109 -5.86 -12.34 7.77
C ARG A 109 -4.76 -11.39 8.20
N ASN A 110 -5.05 -10.51 9.18
CA ASN A 110 -4.07 -9.77 9.99
C ASN A 110 -2.89 -9.14 9.22
N GLY A 111 -3.16 -8.32 8.22
CA GLY A 111 -2.14 -7.46 7.61
C GLY A 111 -1.76 -6.33 8.56
N ASN A 112 -0.46 -6.10 8.78
CA ASN A 112 0.02 -4.93 9.52
C ASN A 112 -0.46 -3.66 8.82
N LEU A 113 -1.26 -2.85 9.53
CA LEU A 113 -1.66 -1.53 9.05
C LEU A 113 -0.43 -0.61 8.98
N TRP A 114 -0.41 0.29 7.99
CA TRP A 114 0.57 1.36 7.93
C TRP A 114 0.62 2.11 9.25
N SER A 115 1.83 2.44 9.69
CA SER A 115 2.03 3.33 10.84
C SER A 115 1.37 4.69 10.59
N SER A 116 1.00 5.40 11.66
CA SER A 116 0.43 6.76 11.54
C SER A 116 1.36 7.71 10.79
N GLU A 117 2.68 7.51 10.82
CA GLU A 117 3.65 8.28 10.04
C GLU A 117 3.53 7.99 8.54
N GLN A 118 3.46 6.72 8.13
CA GLN A 118 3.26 6.35 6.72
C GLN A 118 1.93 6.90 6.19
N GLN A 119 0.86 6.77 6.98
CA GLN A 119 -0.45 7.34 6.63
C GLN A 119 -0.39 8.87 6.51
N SER A 120 0.29 9.56 7.44
CA SER A 120 0.47 11.02 7.39
C SER A 120 1.22 11.47 6.14
N ARG A 121 2.27 10.75 5.74
CA ARG A 121 3.05 11.04 4.52
C ARG A 121 2.25 10.81 3.22
N LEU A 122 1.28 9.89 3.21
CA LEU A 122 0.33 9.79 2.11
C LEU A 122 -0.52 11.06 2.01
N ILE A 123 -1.08 11.54 3.13
CA ILE A 123 -1.88 12.77 3.11
C ILE A 123 -1.01 13.99 2.75
N GLU A 124 0.26 14.01 3.19
CA GLU A 124 1.26 15.01 2.76
C GLU A 124 1.42 15.04 1.24
N SER A 125 1.50 13.87 0.61
CA SER A 125 1.59 13.74 -0.84
C SER A 125 0.39 14.40 -1.54
N LEU A 126 -0.82 14.24 -1.01
CA LEU A 126 -2.02 14.93 -1.51
C LEU A 126 -1.96 16.45 -1.33
N MET A 127 -1.47 16.94 -0.17
CA MET A 127 -1.25 18.37 0.07
C MET A 127 -0.27 19.00 -0.92
N LEU A 128 0.74 18.22 -1.32
CA LEU A 128 1.77 18.56 -2.30
C LEU A 128 1.35 18.32 -3.76
N LYS A 129 0.13 17.83 -4.01
CA LYS A 129 -0.39 17.47 -5.34
C LYS A 129 0.43 16.39 -6.05
N ILE A 130 1.05 15.50 -5.30
CA ILE A 130 1.76 14.34 -5.83
C ILE A 130 0.68 13.29 -6.18
N PRO A 131 0.66 12.78 -7.42
CA PRO A 131 -0.30 11.77 -7.82
C PRO A 131 -0.05 10.46 -7.05
N ILE A 132 -1.14 9.82 -6.62
CA ILE A 132 -1.09 8.52 -5.95
C ILE A 132 -1.50 7.40 -6.92
N PRO A 133 -1.10 6.14 -6.67
CA PRO A 133 -1.47 5.02 -7.53
C PRO A 133 -2.99 4.83 -7.58
N ALA A 134 -3.47 4.16 -8.63
CA ALA A 134 -4.89 3.85 -8.80
C ALA A 134 -5.43 2.95 -7.68
N PHE A 135 -6.74 2.97 -7.49
CA PHE A 135 -7.47 2.08 -6.60
C PHE A 135 -8.18 1.00 -7.40
N TYR A 136 -8.39 -0.17 -6.79
CA TYR A 136 -9.16 -1.26 -7.38
C TYR A 136 -10.27 -1.67 -6.43
N PHE A 137 -11.48 -1.77 -6.97
CA PHE A 137 -12.68 -2.12 -6.22
C PHE A 137 -13.46 -3.21 -6.95
N ASN A 138 -14.13 -4.06 -6.18
CA ASN A 138 -15.28 -4.78 -6.67
C ASN A 138 -16.51 -3.90 -6.45
N ALA A 139 -17.13 -3.45 -7.54
CA ALA A 139 -18.32 -2.61 -7.55
C ALA A 139 -19.51 -3.33 -8.19
N ALA A 140 -19.55 -4.67 -8.09
CA ALA A 140 -20.69 -5.47 -8.56
C ALA A 140 -21.99 -5.06 -7.86
N ASN A 141 -21.89 -4.59 -6.61
CA ASN A 141 -22.92 -3.85 -5.91
C ASN A 141 -22.62 -2.34 -5.99
N GLU A 142 -23.52 -1.54 -6.57
CA GLU A 142 -23.30 -0.09 -6.69
C GLU A 142 -23.33 0.63 -5.34
N ALA A 143 -24.10 0.09 -4.38
CA ALA A 143 -24.25 0.64 -3.03
C ALA A 143 -23.06 0.33 -2.12
N GLU A 144 -22.26 -0.68 -2.44
CA GLU A 144 -21.18 -1.16 -1.59
C GLU A 144 -19.99 -1.62 -2.43
N TRP A 145 -18.86 -0.94 -2.25
CA TRP A 145 -17.62 -1.29 -2.96
C TRP A 145 -16.70 -2.06 -2.04
N ILE A 146 -16.21 -3.21 -2.50
CA ILE A 146 -15.23 -3.99 -1.74
C ILE A 146 -13.84 -3.63 -2.25
N VAL A 147 -12.93 -3.24 -1.36
CA VAL A 147 -11.55 -2.92 -1.75
C VAL A 147 -10.81 -4.18 -2.22
N ILE A 148 -10.17 -4.09 -3.39
CA ILE A 148 -9.26 -5.13 -3.92
C ILE A 148 -7.80 -4.68 -3.75
N ASP A 149 -7.50 -3.39 -3.93
CA ASP A 149 -6.15 -2.82 -3.77
C ASP A 149 -6.23 -1.38 -3.26
N GLY A 150 -5.26 -0.96 -2.45
CA GLY A 150 -5.24 0.36 -1.85
C GLY A 150 -5.92 0.45 -0.50
N LEU A 151 -6.06 -0.68 0.19
CA LEU A 151 -6.61 -0.74 1.54
C LEU A 151 -5.89 0.19 2.52
N GLN A 152 -4.56 0.18 2.54
CA GLN A 152 -3.77 1.01 3.45
C GLN A 152 -3.98 2.50 3.18
N ARG A 153 -4.09 2.86 1.89
CA ARG A 153 -4.38 4.24 1.45
C ARG A 153 -5.79 4.68 1.84
N LEU A 154 -6.79 3.83 1.65
CA LEU A 154 -8.17 4.11 2.07
C LEU A 154 -8.30 4.17 3.59
N THR A 155 -7.54 3.35 4.31
CA THR A 155 -7.46 3.39 5.77
C THR A 155 -6.88 4.71 6.26
N ALA A 156 -5.83 5.21 5.60
CA ALA A 156 -5.31 6.56 5.85
C ALA A 156 -6.37 7.63 5.59
N PHE A 157 -7.15 7.53 4.49
CA PHE A 157 -8.23 8.47 4.21
C PHE A 157 -9.31 8.42 5.29
N LYS A 158 -9.71 7.22 5.72
CA LYS A 158 -10.67 7.03 6.82
C LYS A 158 -10.15 7.65 8.11
N ASN A 159 -8.91 7.38 8.50
CA ASN A 159 -8.35 7.84 9.77
C ASN A 159 -8.11 9.35 9.83
N PHE A 160 -7.63 9.96 8.74
CA PHE A 160 -7.19 11.36 8.74
C PHE A 160 -8.21 12.32 8.13
N LEU A 161 -9.00 11.90 7.13
CA LEU A 161 -9.88 12.81 6.40
C LEU A 161 -11.33 12.73 6.89
N VAL A 162 -11.81 11.53 7.21
CA VAL A 162 -13.19 11.26 7.67
C VAL A 162 -13.25 11.22 9.20
N GLY A 163 -12.36 10.47 9.82
CA GLY A 163 -12.31 10.20 11.26
C GLY A 163 -12.90 8.83 11.58
N ALA A 164 -12.42 8.23 12.67
CA ALA A 164 -12.99 7.01 13.22
C ALA A 164 -14.10 7.34 14.22
N ASP A 165 -15.18 6.55 14.24
CA ASP A 165 -16.23 6.70 15.23
C ASP A 165 -15.70 6.30 16.62
N ARG A 166 -15.59 7.30 17.49
CA ARG A 166 -15.20 7.16 18.90
C ARG A 166 -16.19 7.95 19.74
N ASN A 167 -16.88 7.28 20.65
CA ASN A 167 -17.84 7.91 21.57
C ASN A 167 -18.90 8.78 20.86
N ASN A 168 -19.50 8.28 19.77
CA ASN A 168 -20.47 9.01 18.93
C ASN A 168 -19.92 10.31 18.30
N ARG A 169 -18.61 10.41 18.10
CA ARG A 169 -17.95 11.49 17.38
C ARG A 169 -16.92 10.93 16.41
N ARG A 170 -16.75 11.60 15.28
CA ARG A 170 -15.68 11.29 14.33
C ARG A 170 -14.42 12.02 14.73
N GLU A 171 -13.45 11.27 15.22
CA GLU A 171 -12.14 11.79 15.60
C GLU A 171 -11.14 11.51 14.49
N LYS A 172 -10.59 12.58 13.90
CA LYS A 172 -9.54 12.52 12.88
C LYS A 172 -8.17 12.46 13.56
N GLN A 173 -7.28 11.64 13.01
CA GLN A 173 -5.91 11.56 13.51
C GLN A 173 -5.13 12.84 13.22
N GLN A 174 -4.19 13.14 14.11
CA GLN A 174 -3.22 14.22 13.93
C GLN A 174 -2.04 13.74 13.07
N PHE A 175 -1.55 14.62 12.20
CA PHE A 175 -0.39 14.31 11.36
C PHE A 175 0.89 14.16 12.19
N THR A 176 1.71 13.19 11.81
CA THR A 176 3.01 12.92 12.45
C THR A 176 4.05 12.49 11.41
N GLY A 177 5.31 12.84 11.63
CA GLY A 177 6.42 12.44 10.76
C GLY A 177 6.35 12.98 9.33
N LEU A 178 5.71 14.15 9.14
CA LEU A 178 5.70 14.89 7.87
C LEU A 178 7.13 15.33 7.50
N GLN A 179 7.49 15.23 6.21
CA GLN A 179 8.86 15.52 5.75
C GLN A 179 9.03 16.97 5.27
N TYR A 180 8.04 17.50 4.57
CA TYR A 180 8.08 18.81 3.93
C TYR A 180 7.19 19.83 4.67
N LEU A 181 6.02 19.41 5.12
CA LEU A 181 5.01 20.25 5.79
C LEU A 181 5.07 20.07 7.31
N LYS A 182 6.28 20.18 7.89
CA LYS A 182 6.53 19.87 9.30
C LYS A 182 5.70 20.70 10.28
N ASP A 183 5.33 21.92 9.89
CA ASP A 183 4.51 22.83 10.69
C ASP A 183 3.07 22.30 10.89
N PHE A 184 2.64 21.29 10.11
CA PHE A 184 1.34 20.65 10.27
C PHE A 184 1.38 19.40 11.15
N ASN A 185 2.55 18.98 11.64
CA ASN A 185 2.62 17.91 12.63
C ASN A 185 1.86 18.33 13.90
N GLY A 186 1.05 17.41 14.43
CA GLY A 186 0.16 17.66 15.58
C GLY A 186 -1.18 18.32 15.22
N LEU A 187 -1.36 18.79 13.97
CA LEU A 187 -2.66 19.25 13.49
C LEU A 187 -3.47 18.08 12.92
N ASN A 188 -4.79 18.18 12.96
CA ASN A 188 -5.70 17.31 12.21
C ASN A 188 -6.15 17.96 10.89
N PHE A 189 -6.89 17.22 10.07
CA PHE A 189 -7.34 17.69 8.75
C PHE A 189 -8.22 18.94 8.80
N ASP A 190 -9.04 19.12 9.83
CA ASP A 190 -9.96 20.27 9.96
C ASP A 190 -9.24 21.54 10.42
N GLU A 191 -8.05 21.40 11.01
CA GLU A 191 -7.17 22.50 11.42
C GLU A 191 -6.27 23.03 10.29
N LEU A 192 -6.26 22.35 9.13
CA LEU A 192 -5.45 22.77 7.99
C LEU A 192 -5.96 24.07 7.35
N PRO A 193 -5.09 24.92 6.81
CA PRO A 193 -5.51 26.06 6.00
C PRO A 193 -6.37 25.60 4.81
N ARG A 194 -7.44 26.35 4.51
CA ARG A 194 -8.45 26.02 3.49
C ARG A 194 -7.87 25.58 2.14
N GLN A 195 -6.74 26.16 1.73
CA GLN A 195 -6.08 25.79 0.47
C GLN A 195 -5.62 24.32 0.42
N TYR A 196 -5.18 23.74 1.54
CA TYR A 196 -4.72 22.35 1.62
C TYR A 196 -5.89 21.39 1.67
N ILE A 197 -6.92 21.71 2.47
CA ILE A 197 -8.20 20.98 2.49
C ILE A 197 -8.76 20.88 1.06
N ARG A 198 -8.78 21.99 0.33
CA ARG A 198 -9.24 22.04 -1.06
C ARG A 198 -8.40 21.15 -1.97
N ARG A 199 -7.07 21.25 -1.89
CA ARG A 199 -6.16 20.41 -2.69
C ARG A 199 -6.41 18.92 -2.48
N ILE A 200 -6.55 18.50 -1.22
CA ILE A 200 -6.84 17.10 -0.89
C ILE A 200 -8.16 16.68 -1.52
N LYS A 201 -9.26 17.40 -1.22
CA LYS A 201 -10.62 17.05 -1.69
C LYS A 201 -10.75 17.02 -3.22
N GLU A 202 -10.11 17.96 -3.91
CA GLU A 202 -10.15 18.07 -5.38
C GLU A 202 -9.16 17.14 -6.10
N THR A 203 -8.29 16.43 -5.38
CA THR A 203 -7.36 15.49 -5.99
C THR A 203 -8.13 14.39 -6.71
N SER A 204 -7.86 14.22 -8.00
CA SER A 204 -8.47 13.18 -8.84
C SER A 204 -7.60 11.93 -8.83
N VAL A 205 -8.23 10.78 -8.60
CA VAL A 205 -7.61 9.46 -8.56
C VAL A 205 -8.32 8.54 -9.55
N ILE A 206 -7.57 7.58 -10.08
CA ILE A 206 -8.11 6.57 -10.98
C ILE A 206 -8.60 5.40 -10.14
N ALA A 207 -9.83 4.97 -10.36
CA ALA A 207 -10.41 3.78 -9.76
C ALA A 207 -10.79 2.78 -10.85
N TYR A 208 -10.31 1.55 -10.74
CA TYR A 208 -10.76 0.44 -11.56
C TYR A 208 -11.83 -0.34 -10.80
N THR A 209 -12.98 -0.55 -11.42
CA THR A 209 -14.14 -1.16 -10.80
C THR A 209 -14.50 -2.44 -11.53
N VAL A 210 -14.55 -3.56 -10.81
CA VAL A 210 -15.16 -4.79 -11.34
C VAL A 210 -16.66 -4.61 -11.31
N GLU A 211 -17.30 -4.62 -12.48
CA GLU A 211 -18.71 -4.28 -12.65
C GLU A 211 -19.61 -5.54 -12.61
N LYS A 212 -20.92 -5.30 -12.39
CA LYS A 212 -21.96 -6.32 -12.35
C LYS A 212 -21.98 -7.18 -13.63
N GLY A 213 -22.13 -8.49 -13.47
CA GLY A 213 -22.09 -9.46 -14.57
C GLY A 213 -20.78 -10.25 -14.64
N THR A 214 -19.75 -9.76 -13.94
CA THR A 214 -18.62 -10.59 -13.53
C THR A 214 -19.14 -11.62 -12.51
N PRO A 215 -18.86 -12.94 -12.65
CA PRO A 215 -19.23 -13.97 -11.67
C PRO A 215 -18.86 -13.58 -10.23
N ASP A 216 -19.29 -14.32 -9.21
CA ASP A 216 -18.82 -14.06 -7.85
C ASP A 216 -17.34 -14.37 -7.76
N ILE A 217 -16.54 -13.39 -8.19
CA ILE A 217 -15.13 -13.55 -8.27
C ILE A 217 -14.61 -13.17 -6.89
N ARG A 218 -14.43 -14.21 -6.09
CA ARG A 218 -13.17 -14.39 -5.36
C ARG A 218 -11.97 -14.46 -6.32
N VAL A 219 -11.99 -13.76 -7.47
CA VAL A 219 -10.79 -13.53 -8.24
C VAL A 219 -10.02 -12.55 -7.38
N ALA A 220 -9.15 -13.17 -6.58
CA ALA A 220 -7.83 -12.66 -6.33
C ALA A 220 -7.23 -12.28 -7.70
N LEU A 221 -7.57 -11.10 -8.19
CA LEU A 221 -6.81 -10.46 -9.24
C LEU A 221 -5.47 -10.18 -8.57
N TYR A 222 -4.55 -11.11 -8.77
CA TYR A 222 -3.21 -11.05 -8.23
C TYR A 222 -2.46 -9.94 -8.98
N TRP A 223 -2.71 -8.69 -8.57
CA TRP A 223 -2.02 -7.52 -9.06
C TRP A 223 -0.66 -7.42 -8.37
N LYS A 224 0.29 -8.27 -8.78
CA LYS A 224 1.67 -8.12 -8.29
C LYS A 224 2.35 -6.95 -8.98
N THR A 225 2.35 -5.79 -8.35
CA THR A 225 3.18 -4.66 -8.75
C THR A 225 4.65 -4.97 -8.40
N ARG A 226 5.37 -5.69 -9.26
CA ARG A 226 6.85 -5.72 -9.16
C ARG A 226 7.40 -4.39 -9.70
N LYS A 227 8.52 -3.94 -9.10
CA LYS A 227 9.30 -2.69 -9.30
C LYS A 227 9.51 -2.12 -10.72
N SER A 228 8.96 -2.72 -11.77
CA SER A 228 9.11 -2.31 -13.18
C SER A 228 7.89 -1.59 -13.77
N GLY A 229 6.82 -1.35 -12.99
CA GLY A 229 5.62 -0.67 -13.50
C GLY A 229 4.86 -1.43 -14.59
N ARG A 230 5.09 -2.75 -14.70
CA ARG A 230 4.38 -3.61 -15.66
C ARG A 230 3.35 -4.48 -14.94
N LEU A 231 2.09 -4.37 -15.40
CA LEU A 231 0.99 -5.27 -15.06
C LEU A 231 1.27 -6.66 -15.63
N PHE A 232 1.10 -7.71 -14.80
CA PHE A 232 1.10 -9.09 -15.27
C PHE A 232 -0.13 -9.81 -14.73
N ILE A 233 -0.97 -10.33 -15.63
CA ILE A 233 -1.97 -11.36 -15.29
C ILE A 233 -1.23 -12.69 -15.34
N ARG A 234 -1.14 -13.41 -14.22
CA ARG A 234 -0.48 -14.72 -14.19
C ARG A 234 -1.43 -15.79 -13.67
N ALA A 235 -2.02 -16.55 -14.58
CA ALA A 235 -2.55 -17.87 -14.25
C ALA A 235 -1.35 -18.81 -14.06
N ARG A 236 -1.14 -19.33 -12.85
CA ARG A 236 -0.10 -20.34 -12.63
C ARG A 236 -0.66 -21.69 -13.08
N SER A 237 -0.25 -22.15 -14.26
CA SER A 237 -0.37 -23.56 -14.61
C SER A 237 0.63 -24.32 -13.73
N GLN A 238 0.14 -25.26 -12.92
CA GLN A 238 0.99 -26.20 -12.19
C GLN A 238 1.55 -27.23 -13.17
N ASN A 239 2.88 -27.39 -13.17
CA ASN A 239 3.59 -28.63 -13.44
C ASN A 239 4.79 -28.66 -12.49
#